data_AF-A0A850SL49-F1
#
_entry.id   AF-A0A850SL49-F1
#
_cell.length_a   1.000
_cell.length_b   1.000
_cell.length_c   1.000
_cell.angle_alpha   90.00
_cell.angle_beta   90.00
_cell.angle_gamma   90.00
#
_symmetry.space_group_name_H-M   'P 1'
#
loop_
_entity.id
_entity.type
_entity.pdbx_description
1 polymer ?
#
loop_
_entity_poly.entity_id
_entity_poly.type
_entity_poly.pdbx_seq_one_letter_code
_entity_poly.pdbx_strand_id
1 'polypeptide(L)'
;MDGRRYVLGVDGCRGGWLVAAHFLDRGEIRVDFADAMRSILDGPGLGAAAIMIDMPIGLADAGSRACETEARRRLGPRRASVFASPSRAMLAFERYEDANAYGKARGRGLSRQAFMIMPKIRELDRIITPEDQRRIGEAHPELAFAALKGAPCAHSKRSPEGARERRGLLAGAGVRRLDALIGELREKIPARSCFADDDVLDAIALAMTAAARIEGRATRLGDGARDARGLVMEIWA
;
A
#
# COMPACT_ATOMS: atom_id res chain seq x y z
N MET A 1 8.24 29.16 -4.21
CA MET A 1 7.61 27.91 -3.75
C MET A 1 8.67 26.84 -3.85
N ASP A 2 9.01 26.25 -2.71
CA ASP A 2 10.25 25.51 -2.49
C ASP A 2 10.40 24.28 -3.42
N GLY A 3 11.64 24.05 -3.84
CA GLY A 3 12.00 23.09 -4.87
C GLY A 3 11.86 21.64 -4.42
N ARG A 4 11.59 20.79 -5.42
CA ARG A 4 11.39 19.32 -5.37
C ARG A 4 9.99 18.92 -4.93
N ARG A 5 9.08 18.83 -5.90
CA ARG A 5 7.81 18.12 -5.68
C ARG A 5 8.07 16.62 -5.76
N TYR A 6 7.94 15.92 -4.65
CA TYR A 6 8.04 14.47 -4.62
C TYR A 6 6.86 13.84 -3.89
N VAL A 7 6.62 12.57 -4.20
CA VAL A 7 5.56 11.75 -3.61
C VAL A 7 6.15 10.42 -3.15
N LEU A 8 5.46 9.74 -2.23
CA LEU A 8 5.90 8.46 -1.69
C LEU A 8 4.90 7.34 -2.00
N GLY A 9 5.44 6.17 -2.32
CA GLY A 9 4.75 4.90 -2.21
C GLY A 9 5.37 4.06 -1.10
N VAL A 10 4.56 3.40 -0.29
CA VAL A 10 4.99 2.70 0.91
C VAL A 10 4.36 1.32 0.98
N ASP A 11 5.18 0.29 1.07
CA ASP A 11 4.74 -1.10 1.20
C ASP A 11 5.30 -1.75 2.47
N GLY A 12 4.52 -2.64 3.09
CA GLY A 12 4.88 -3.31 4.34
C GLY A 12 5.69 -4.58 4.07
N CYS A 13 6.95 -4.62 4.52
CA CYS A 13 7.78 -5.82 4.41
C CYS A 13 8.15 -6.39 5.78
N ARG A 14 8.90 -7.49 5.81
CA ARG A 14 9.33 -8.11 7.06
C ARG A 14 10.36 -7.23 7.74
N GLY A 15 10.02 -6.74 8.93
CA GLY A 15 10.90 -5.93 9.77
C GLY A 15 10.76 -4.42 9.57
N GLY A 16 9.95 -3.95 8.62
CA GLY A 16 9.79 -2.52 8.38
C GLY A 16 8.96 -2.22 7.13
N TRP A 17 9.26 -1.11 6.48
CA TRP A 17 8.50 -0.54 5.40
C TRP A 17 9.45 -0.18 4.26
N LEU A 18 9.09 -0.57 3.05
CA LEU A 18 9.75 -0.09 1.84
C LEU A 18 9.16 1.24 1.45
N VAL A 19 10.02 2.19 1.08
CA VAL A 19 9.61 3.54 0.70
C VAL A 19 10.17 3.83 -0.68
N ALA A 20 9.31 4.11 -1.65
CA ALA A 20 9.68 4.62 -2.96
C ALA A 20 9.38 6.11 -3.03
N ALA A 21 10.42 6.95 -3.11
CA ALA A 21 10.30 8.39 -3.30
C ALA A 21 10.44 8.73 -4.79
N HIS A 22 9.37 9.27 -5.37
CA HIS A 22 9.36 9.73 -6.77
C HIS A 22 9.49 11.25 -6.85
N PHE A 23 10.64 11.72 -7.32
CA PHE A 23 10.94 13.13 -7.56
C PHE A 23 10.42 13.54 -8.94
N LEU A 24 9.24 14.15 -8.97
CA LEU A 24 8.46 14.43 -10.19
C LEU A 24 9.24 15.31 -11.17
N ASP A 25 9.92 16.33 -10.66
CA ASP A 25 10.67 17.30 -11.49
C ASP A 25 11.85 16.67 -12.25
N ARG A 26 12.38 15.55 -11.76
CA ARG A 26 13.57 14.87 -12.33
C ARG A 26 13.25 13.53 -12.98
N GLY A 27 12.03 13.03 -12.83
CA GLY A 27 11.69 11.65 -13.21
C GLY A 27 12.50 10.60 -12.43
N GLU A 28 13.06 10.96 -11.27
CA GLU A 28 13.95 10.09 -10.49
C GLU A 28 13.12 9.36 -9.44
N ILE A 29 13.44 8.08 -9.22
CA ILE A 29 12.91 7.28 -8.12
C ILE A 29 14.06 6.83 -7.24
N ARG A 30 13.88 6.96 -5.93
CA ARG A 30 14.75 6.37 -4.91
C ARG A 30 13.95 5.40 -4.07
N VAL A 31 14.58 4.31 -3.68
CA VAL A 31 14.00 3.33 -2.77
C VAL A 31 14.81 3.30 -1.49
N ASP A 32 14.11 3.17 -0.37
CA ASP A 32 14.69 3.11 0.97
C ASP A 32 13.89 2.19 1.87
N PHE A 33 14.39 1.96 3.07
CA PHE A 33 13.76 1.16 4.11
C PHE A 33 13.63 1.96 5.41
N ALA A 34 12.47 1.85 6.05
CA ALA A 34 12.22 2.39 7.38
C ALA A 34 11.75 1.28 8.31
N ASP A 35 12.28 1.24 9.53
CA ASP A 35 11.88 0.27 10.56
C ASP A 35 10.45 0.52 11.09
N ALA A 36 10.03 1.79 11.12
CA ALA A 36 8.74 2.23 11.58
C ALA A 36 8.09 3.26 10.64
N MET A 37 6.76 3.28 10.60
CA MET A 37 5.98 4.24 9.84
C MET A 37 6.22 5.68 10.34
N ARG A 38 6.46 5.85 11.65
CA ARG A 38 6.81 7.16 12.22
C ARG A 38 8.12 7.70 11.63
N SER A 39 9.13 6.86 11.42
CA SER A 39 10.39 7.24 10.75
C SER A 39 10.14 7.75 9.32
N ILE A 40 9.12 7.21 8.63
CA ILE A 40 8.69 7.72 7.33
C ILE A 40 8.03 9.08 7.48
N LEU A 41 7.00 9.21 8.32
CA LEU A 41 6.21 10.43 8.44
C LEU A 41 7.02 11.63 8.95
N ASP A 42 7.93 11.40 9.89
CA ASP A 42 8.78 12.43 10.49
C ASP A 42 10.04 12.72 9.64
N GLY A 43 10.35 11.84 8.68
CA GLY A 43 11.49 11.97 7.75
C GLY A 43 11.04 12.31 6.33
N PRO A 44 11.18 11.39 5.35
CA PRO A 44 10.84 11.65 3.95
C PRO A 44 9.36 12.01 3.74
N GLY A 45 8.47 11.66 4.64
CA GLY A 45 7.05 11.97 4.56
C GLY A 45 6.72 13.42 4.91
N LEU A 46 7.61 14.17 5.58
CA LEU A 46 7.32 15.52 6.05
C LEU A 46 7.09 16.51 4.89
N GLY A 47 7.88 16.37 3.81
CA GLY A 47 7.79 17.23 2.62
C GLY A 47 7.11 16.59 1.41
N ALA A 48 6.62 15.35 1.53
CA ALA A 48 5.98 14.64 0.43
C ALA A 48 4.60 15.23 0.12
N ALA A 49 4.35 15.51 -1.17
CA ALA A 49 3.06 16.06 -1.62
C ALA A 49 1.90 15.07 -1.43
N ALA A 50 2.17 13.77 -1.63
CA ALA A 50 1.25 12.67 -1.35
C ALA A 50 2.03 11.42 -0.92
N ILE A 51 1.37 10.57 -0.13
CA ILE A 51 1.88 9.28 0.34
C ILE A 51 0.81 8.22 0.11
N MET A 52 1.14 7.16 -0.61
CA MET A 52 0.27 5.99 -0.81
C MET A 52 0.83 4.78 -0.09
N ILE A 53 0.02 4.14 0.74
CA ILE A 53 0.43 3.05 1.63
C ILE A 53 -0.39 1.80 1.32
N ASP A 54 0.27 0.65 1.11
CA ASP A 54 -0.42 -0.65 1.00
C ASP A 54 -0.77 -1.20 2.39
N MET A 55 -1.70 -0.51 3.04
CA MET A 55 -2.22 -0.90 4.33
C MET A 55 -3.61 -0.29 4.52
N PRO A 56 -4.57 -1.03 5.13
CA PRO A 56 -5.87 -0.48 5.47
C PRO A 56 -5.78 0.83 6.26
N ILE A 57 -6.37 1.91 5.73
CA ILE A 57 -6.62 3.18 6.44
C ILE A 57 -8.13 3.36 6.59
N GLY A 58 -8.56 3.59 7.83
CA GLY A 58 -9.96 3.49 8.19
C GLY A 58 -10.41 2.03 8.32
N LEU A 59 -10.94 1.67 9.49
CA LEU A 59 -11.32 0.29 9.82
C LEU A 59 -12.79 0.22 10.22
N ALA A 60 -13.56 -0.58 9.50
CA ALA A 60 -14.96 -0.81 9.82
C ALA A 60 -15.11 -1.48 11.20
N ASP A 61 -16.15 -1.10 11.95
CA ASP A 61 -16.49 -1.78 13.20
C ASP A 61 -17.11 -3.17 12.93
N ALA A 62 -17.87 -3.29 11.84
CA ALA A 62 -18.46 -4.53 11.35
C ALA A 62 -18.59 -4.52 9.83
N GLY A 63 -18.69 -5.72 9.23
CA GLY A 63 -18.90 -5.88 7.79
C GLY A 63 -17.65 -5.60 6.93
N SER A 64 -17.88 -5.37 5.64
CA SER A 64 -16.84 -5.08 4.65
C SER A 64 -16.77 -3.59 4.34
N ARG A 65 -15.56 -3.09 4.04
CA ARG A 65 -15.37 -1.73 3.52
C ARG A 65 -15.81 -1.65 2.05
N ALA A 66 -16.57 -0.63 1.67
CA ALA A 66 -17.07 -0.46 0.30
C ALA A 66 -15.92 -0.37 -0.72
N CYS A 67 -14.81 0.28 -0.34
CA CYS A 67 -13.60 0.37 -1.17
C CYS A 67 -13.01 -1.01 -1.53
N GLU A 68 -13.02 -1.99 -0.62
CA GLU A 68 -12.54 -3.34 -0.92
C GLU A 68 -13.47 -4.09 -1.87
N THR A 69 -14.78 -3.90 -1.73
CA THR A 69 -15.77 -4.50 -2.64
C THR A 69 -15.60 -3.95 -4.04
N GLU A 70 -15.41 -2.64 -4.18
CA GLU A 70 -15.14 -2.01 -5.46
C GLU A 70 -13.79 -2.45 -6.05
N ALA A 71 -12.73 -2.53 -5.23
CA ALA A 71 -11.41 -3.02 -5.64
C ALA A 71 -11.49 -4.44 -6.22
N ARG A 72 -12.19 -5.36 -5.54
CA ARG A 72 -12.43 -6.73 -6.02
C ARG A 72 -13.17 -6.74 -7.36
N ARG A 73 -14.17 -5.87 -7.54
CA ARG A 73 -14.91 -5.76 -8.80
C ARG A 73 -14.00 -5.31 -9.94
N ARG A 74 -13.15 -4.29 -9.72
CA ARG A 74 -12.21 -3.77 -10.72
C ARG A 74 -11.14 -4.80 -11.10
N LEU A 75 -10.65 -5.57 -10.14
CA LEU A 75 -9.60 -6.57 -10.37
C LEU A 75 -10.10 -7.87 -11.00
N GLY A 76 -11.41 -8.15 -10.97
CA GLY A 76 -12.02 -9.28 -11.67
C GLY A 76 -11.34 -10.62 -11.35
N PRO A 77 -10.65 -11.28 -12.31
CA PRO A 77 -9.90 -12.50 -12.05
C PRO A 77 -8.85 -12.39 -10.93
N ARG A 78 -8.34 -11.18 -10.67
CA ARG A 78 -7.35 -10.89 -9.62
C ARG A 78 -7.97 -10.48 -8.28
N ARG A 79 -9.30 -10.51 -8.13
CA ARG A 79 -10.01 -10.13 -6.87
C ARG A 79 -9.49 -10.76 -5.58
N ALA A 80 -8.88 -11.95 -5.68
CA ALA A 80 -8.33 -12.66 -4.52
C ALA A 80 -7.09 -11.98 -3.91
N SER A 81 -6.45 -11.04 -4.62
CA SER A 81 -5.35 -10.23 -4.06
C SER A 81 -5.83 -9.23 -3.01
N VAL A 82 -7.09 -8.77 -3.10
CA VAL A 82 -7.69 -7.87 -2.13
C VAL A 82 -8.21 -8.67 -0.94
N PHE A 83 -7.37 -8.80 0.08
CA PHE A 83 -7.77 -9.45 1.32
C PHE A 83 -8.81 -8.60 2.06
N ALA A 84 -9.54 -9.27 2.94
CA ALA A 84 -10.52 -8.68 3.83
C ALA A 84 -9.82 -8.02 5.02
N SER A 85 -9.94 -6.69 5.18
CA SER A 85 -9.33 -6.04 6.35
C SER A 85 -9.98 -6.52 7.66
N PRO A 86 -9.20 -6.60 8.75
CA PRO A 86 -9.77 -6.85 10.07
C PRO A 86 -10.73 -5.72 10.46
N SER A 87 -11.77 -6.07 11.22
CA SER A 87 -12.56 -5.04 11.92
C SER A 87 -11.72 -4.33 12.97
N ARG A 88 -12.08 -3.10 13.34
CA ARG A 88 -11.36 -2.32 14.36
C ARG A 88 -11.14 -3.10 15.66
N ALA A 89 -12.18 -3.75 16.17
CA ALA A 89 -12.10 -4.53 17.41
C ALA A 89 -11.14 -5.72 17.32
N MET A 90 -10.89 -6.27 16.12
CA MET A 90 -9.96 -7.39 15.96
C MET A 90 -8.51 -6.99 16.30
N LEU A 91 -8.15 -5.71 16.17
CA LEU A 91 -6.79 -5.23 16.43
C LEU A 91 -6.33 -5.47 17.88
N ALA A 92 -7.26 -5.65 18.81
CA ALA A 92 -6.96 -5.93 20.22
C ALA A 92 -6.48 -7.36 20.49
N PHE A 93 -6.68 -8.31 19.55
CA PHE A 93 -6.29 -9.69 19.75
C PHE A 93 -4.82 -9.93 19.34
N GLU A 94 -4.11 -10.70 20.16
CA GLU A 94 -2.72 -11.11 19.93
C GLU A 94 -2.59 -12.51 19.34
N ARG A 95 -3.65 -13.31 19.40
CA ARG A 95 -3.70 -14.68 18.88
C ARG A 95 -4.65 -14.78 17.70
N TYR A 96 -4.23 -15.54 16.70
CA TYR A 96 -5.02 -15.73 15.47
C TYR A 96 -6.36 -16.40 15.77
N GLU A 97 -6.36 -17.40 16.65
CA GLU A 97 -7.55 -18.18 16.97
C GLU A 97 -8.64 -17.28 17.57
N ASP A 98 -8.27 -16.39 18.48
CA ASP A 98 -9.21 -15.47 19.16
C ASP A 98 -9.75 -14.42 18.19
N ALA A 99 -8.88 -13.79 17.40
CA ALA A 99 -9.27 -12.81 16.39
C ALA A 99 -10.21 -13.42 15.33
N ASN A 100 -9.89 -14.63 14.88
CA ASN A 100 -10.68 -15.34 13.88
C ASN A 100 -12.03 -15.81 14.45
N ALA A 101 -12.05 -16.32 15.70
CA ALA A 101 -13.29 -16.68 16.38
C ALA A 101 -14.21 -15.46 16.57
N TYR A 102 -13.64 -14.32 17.00
CA TYR A 102 -14.35 -13.04 17.11
C TYR A 102 -15.01 -12.63 15.80
N GLY A 103 -14.28 -12.76 14.69
CA GLY A 103 -14.79 -12.47 13.34
C GLY A 103 -15.88 -13.41 12.88
N LYS A 104 -15.69 -14.72 13.04
CA LYS A 104 -16.69 -15.73 12.68
C LYS A 104 -18.01 -15.49 13.40
N ALA A 105 -17.97 -15.15 14.69
CA ALA A 105 -19.16 -14.79 15.47
C ALA A 105 -19.89 -13.54 14.94
N ARG A 106 -19.25 -12.74 14.09
CA ARG A 106 -19.78 -11.50 13.47
C ARG A 106 -19.90 -11.62 11.94
N GLY A 107 -19.94 -12.86 11.43
CA GLY A 107 -20.25 -13.17 10.04
C GLY A 107 -19.06 -13.44 9.13
N ARG A 108 -17.82 -13.09 9.52
CA ARG A 108 -16.64 -13.33 8.67
C ARG A 108 -15.37 -13.55 9.48
N GLY A 109 -14.72 -14.70 9.26
CA GLY A 109 -13.42 -15.00 9.84
C GLY A 109 -12.29 -14.09 9.35
N LEU A 110 -11.16 -14.15 10.05
CA LEU A 110 -9.95 -13.43 9.70
C LEU A 110 -9.01 -14.39 8.95
N SER A 111 -8.43 -13.95 7.83
CA SER A 111 -7.42 -14.75 7.13
C SER A 111 -6.08 -14.69 7.88
N ARG A 112 -5.25 -15.73 7.74
CA ARG A 112 -3.88 -15.69 8.30
C ARG A 112 -3.07 -14.53 7.74
N GLN A 113 -3.21 -14.22 6.45
CA GLN A 113 -2.54 -13.08 5.84
C GLN A 113 -2.93 -11.76 6.53
N ALA A 114 -4.24 -11.50 6.69
CA ALA A 114 -4.72 -10.30 7.37
C ALA A 114 -4.23 -10.23 8.82
N PHE A 115 -4.19 -11.37 9.52
CA PHE A 115 -3.65 -11.44 10.88
C PHE A 115 -2.16 -11.12 10.95
N MET A 116 -1.34 -11.66 10.03
CA MET A 116 0.11 -11.45 10.04
C MET A 116 0.50 -9.98 9.83
N ILE A 117 -0.32 -9.19 9.14
CA ILE A 117 -0.07 -7.76 8.93
C ILE A 117 -0.75 -6.87 9.99
N MET A 118 -1.57 -7.41 10.90
CA MET A 118 -2.24 -6.63 11.94
C MET A 118 -1.29 -5.76 12.79
N PRO A 119 -0.06 -6.18 13.13
CA PRO A 119 0.87 -5.30 13.83
C PRO A 119 1.13 -3.98 13.07
N LYS A 120 1.26 -4.05 11.74
CA LYS A 120 1.42 -2.88 10.88
C LYS A 120 0.14 -2.06 10.72
N ILE A 121 -1.01 -2.73 10.64
CA ILE A 121 -2.32 -2.04 10.67
C ILE A 121 -2.46 -1.26 11.99
N ARG A 122 -2.10 -1.86 13.14
CA ARG A 122 -2.12 -1.20 14.46
C ARG A 122 -1.17 -0.02 14.52
N GLU A 123 0.05 -0.18 13.98
CA GLU A 123 1.04 0.89 13.89
C GLU A 123 0.48 2.08 13.13
N LEU A 124 -0.02 1.86 11.91
CA LEU A 124 -0.55 2.91 11.06
C LEU A 124 -1.82 3.54 11.64
N ASP A 125 -2.76 2.72 12.12
CA ASP A 125 -4.00 3.19 12.73
C ASP A 125 -3.67 4.18 13.84
N ARG A 126 -2.81 3.83 14.80
CA ARG A 126 -2.50 4.70 15.96
C ARG A 126 -1.97 6.09 15.62
N ILE A 127 -1.29 6.25 14.48
CA ILE A 127 -0.61 7.51 14.15
C ILE A 127 -1.36 8.37 13.13
N ILE A 128 -2.20 7.77 12.27
CA ILE A 128 -2.91 8.51 11.22
C ILE A 128 -4.14 9.19 11.78
N THR A 129 -4.32 10.46 11.41
CA THR A 129 -5.49 11.28 11.75
C THR A 129 -6.33 11.58 10.50
N PRO A 130 -7.60 12.03 10.65
CA PRO A 130 -8.40 12.48 9.51
C PRO A 130 -7.75 13.62 8.71
N GLU A 131 -6.94 14.45 9.36
CA GLU A 131 -6.19 15.55 8.73
C GLU A 131 -5.07 15.03 7.83
N ASP A 132 -4.38 13.95 8.24
CA ASP A 132 -3.35 13.32 7.42
C ASP A 132 -3.88 12.78 6.10
N GLN A 133 -5.16 12.36 6.04
CA GLN A 133 -5.76 11.83 4.82
C GLN A 133 -5.84 12.84 3.66
N ARG A 134 -5.56 14.12 3.90
CA ARG A 134 -5.39 15.11 2.82
C ARG A 134 -4.21 14.77 1.90
N ARG A 135 -3.15 14.18 2.44
CA ARG A 135 -1.92 13.80 1.71
C ARG A 135 -1.63 12.30 1.74
N ILE A 136 -2.09 11.60 2.77
CA ILE A 136 -1.89 10.15 2.95
C ILE A 136 -3.11 9.40 2.45
N GLY A 137 -2.92 8.29 1.74
CA GLY A 137 -4.00 7.42 1.29
C GLY A 137 -3.61 5.95 1.35
N GLU A 138 -4.61 5.09 1.50
CA GLU A 138 -4.47 3.66 1.24
C GLU A 138 -4.47 3.45 -0.29
N ALA A 139 -3.56 2.63 -0.80
CA ALA A 139 -3.55 2.20 -2.18
C ALA A 139 -3.14 0.74 -2.27
N HIS A 140 -3.56 0.03 -3.32
CA HIS A 140 -3.32 -1.40 -3.44
C HIS A 140 -2.45 -1.69 -4.68
N PRO A 141 -1.34 -2.45 -4.57
CA PRO A 141 -0.40 -2.63 -5.68
C PRO A 141 -1.03 -3.21 -6.95
N GLU A 142 -1.90 -4.21 -6.84
CA GLU A 142 -2.59 -4.75 -8.02
C GLU A 142 -3.51 -3.73 -8.72
N LEU A 143 -4.09 -2.78 -7.98
CA LEU A 143 -4.86 -1.69 -8.57
C LEU A 143 -3.94 -0.67 -9.23
N ALA A 144 -2.81 -0.33 -8.60
CA ALA A 144 -1.79 0.55 -9.17
C ALA A 144 -1.25 0.00 -10.49
N PHE A 145 -0.91 -1.29 -10.54
CA PHE A 145 -0.50 -1.94 -11.79
C PHE A 145 -1.62 -2.00 -12.82
N ALA A 146 -2.86 -2.24 -12.39
CA ALA A 146 -4.00 -2.22 -13.30
C ALA A 146 -4.22 -0.83 -13.91
N ALA A 147 -3.98 0.24 -13.15
CA ALA A 147 -4.05 1.62 -13.64
C ALA A 147 -2.95 1.92 -14.66
N LEU A 148 -1.71 1.47 -14.40
CA LEU A 148 -0.61 1.59 -15.36
C LEU A 148 -0.85 0.82 -16.65
N LYS A 149 -1.46 -0.37 -16.54
CA LYS A 149 -1.72 -1.26 -17.67
C LYS A 149 -3.00 -0.90 -18.45
N GLY A 150 -3.98 -0.27 -17.80
CA GLY A 150 -5.35 -0.11 -18.29
C GLY A 150 -6.24 -1.35 -18.11
N ALA A 151 -5.74 -2.42 -17.49
CA ALA A 151 -6.46 -3.66 -17.20
C ALA A 151 -5.74 -4.45 -16.09
N PRO A 152 -6.41 -5.39 -15.38
CA PRO A 152 -5.74 -6.24 -14.40
C PRO A 152 -4.53 -7.01 -14.96
N CYS A 153 -3.52 -7.26 -14.12
CA CYS A 153 -2.35 -8.05 -14.50
C CYS A 153 -2.74 -9.49 -14.90
N ALA A 154 -2.13 -9.97 -15.99
CA ALA A 154 -2.45 -11.25 -16.58
C ALA A 154 -1.84 -12.40 -15.76
N HIS A 155 -0.74 -12.15 -15.02
CA HIS A 155 -0.04 -13.16 -14.24
C HIS A 155 0.08 -12.79 -12.76
N SER A 156 0.16 -13.82 -11.91
CA SER A 156 0.41 -13.63 -10.48
C SER A 156 1.77 -12.99 -10.25
N LYS A 157 1.88 -12.04 -9.30
CA LYS A 157 3.16 -11.39 -8.97
C LYS A 157 4.27 -12.37 -8.56
N ARG A 158 3.87 -13.56 -8.07
CA ARG A 158 4.79 -14.63 -7.67
C ARG A 158 5.31 -15.50 -8.82
N SER A 159 4.78 -15.35 -10.04
CA SER A 159 5.28 -16.08 -11.21
C SER A 159 6.36 -15.27 -11.94
N PRO A 160 7.31 -15.92 -12.64
CA PRO A 160 8.29 -15.22 -13.47
C PRO A 160 7.65 -14.29 -14.50
N GLU A 161 6.54 -14.69 -15.11
CA GLU A 161 5.76 -13.90 -16.06
C GLU A 161 5.18 -12.64 -15.39
N GLY A 162 4.62 -12.79 -14.18
CA GLY A 162 4.05 -11.66 -13.45
C GLY A 162 5.10 -10.68 -12.94
N ALA A 163 6.29 -11.16 -12.59
CA ALA A 163 7.43 -10.31 -12.28
C ALA A 163 7.89 -9.52 -13.52
N ARG A 164 8.02 -10.18 -14.68
CA ARG A 164 8.35 -9.52 -15.96
C ARG A 164 7.28 -8.50 -16.37
N GLU A 165 6.00 -8.83 -16.21
CA GLU A 165 4.87 -7.94 -16.49
C GLU A 165 4.97 -6.64 -15.68
N ARG A 166 5.14 -6.74 -14.35
CA ARG A 166 5.24 -5.57 -13.46
C ARG A 166 6.47 -4.71 -13.76
N ARG A 167 7.62 -5.34 -13.99
CA ARG A 167 8.85 -4.63 -14.41
C ARG A 167 8.66 -3.89 -15.72
N GLY A 168 8.01 -4.52 -16.71
CA GLY A 168 7.67 -3.91 -17.99
C GLY A 168 6.73 -2.72 -17.85
N LEU A 169 5.69 -2.82 -17.00
CA LEU A 169 4.76 -1.73 -16.72
C LEU A 169 5.47 -0.52 -16.09
N LEU A 170 6.32 -0.75 -15.08
CA LEU A 170 7.10 0.33 -14.46
C LEU A 170 8.08 0.97 -15.46
N ALA A 171 8.76 0.16 -16.28
CA ALA A 171 9.64 0.68 -17.31
C ALA A 171 8.90 1.54 -18.36
N GLY A 172 7.71 1.09 -18.80
CA GLY A 172 6.83 1.85 -19.68
C GLY A 172 6.32 3.15 -19.05
N ALA A 173 6.15 3.16 -17.72
CA ALA A 173 5.80 4.33 -16.95
C ALA A 173 7.00 5.27 -16.65
N GLY A 174 8.16 4.99 -17.24
CA GLY A 174 9.35 5.85 -17.14
C GLY A 174 10.31 5.48 -16.00
N VAL A 175 10.03 4.45 -15.21
CA VAL A 175 10.93 3.99 -14.14
C VAL A 175 12.19 3.37 -14.76
N ARG A 176 13.35 3.92 -14.44
CA ARG A 176 14.65 3.46 -14.95
C ARG A 176 15.45 2.76 -13.86
N ARG A 177 16.42 1.94 -14.28
CA ARG A 177 17.41 1.28 -13.40
C ARG A 177 16.81 0.45 -12.25
N LEU A 178 15.67 -0.22 -12.46
CA LEU A 178 14.99 -1.04 -11.45
C LEU A 178 15.94 -2.04 -10.75
N ASP A 179 16.75 -2.78 -11.51
CA ASP A 179 17.68 -3.75 -10.93
C ASP A 179 18.76 -3.10 -10.06
N ALA A 180 19.24 -1.92 -10.45
CA ALA A 180 20.19 -1.17 -9.65
C ALA A 180 19.54 -0.62 -8.36
N LEU A 181 18.30 -0.11 -8.45
CA LEU A 181 17.55 0.34 -7.26
C LEU A 181 17.38 -0.79 -6.24
N ILE A 182 17.01 -1.99 -6.71
CA ILE A 182 16.87 -3.18 -5.85
C ILE A 182 18.23 -3.60 -5.29
N GLY A 183 19.28 -3.62 -6.11
CA GLY A 183 20.64 -3.97 -5.69
C GLY A 183 21.19 -3.02 -4.62
N GLU A 184 21.13 -1.71 -4.87
CA GLU A 184 21.55 -0.65 -3.94
C GLU A 184 20.78 -0.73 -2.61
N LEU A 185 19.49 -1.05 -2.65
CA LEU A 185 18.68 -1.25 -1.44
C LEU A 185 19.14 -2.47 -0.63
N ARG A 186 19.46 -3.58 -1.29
CA ARG A 186 19.97 -4.80 -0.64
C ARG A 186 21.33 -4.61 0.04
N GLU A 187 22.13 -3.65 -0.42
CA GLU A 187 23.41 -3.30 0.20
C GLU A 187 23.25 -2.45 1.46
N LYS A 188 22.17 -1.68 1.57
CA LYS A 188 21.91 -0.75 2.69
C LYS A 188 21.22 -1.40 3.88
N ILE A 189 20.51 -2.52 3.70
CA ILE A 189 19.61 -3.07 4.72
C ILE A 189 20.31 -4.21 5.49
N PRO A 190 20.17 -4.26 6.84
CA PRO A 190 20.91 -5.21 7.69
C PRO A 190 20.71 -6.69 7.35
N ALA A 191 19.53 -7.05 6.80
CA ALA A 191 19.21 -8.42 6.42
C ALA A 191 18.57 -8.48 5.04
N ARG A 192 19.23 -9.20 4.11
CA ARG A 192 18.80 -9.40 2.72
C ARG A 192 17.42 -10.06 2.57
N SER A 193 16.91 -10.68 3.63
CA SER A 193 15.63 -11.40 3.66
C SER A 193 14.45 -10.54 4.13
N CYS A 194 14.62 -9.24 4.38
CA CYS A 194 13.55 -8.36 4.86
C CYS A 194 12.45 -8.13 3.81
N PHE A 195 12.76 -8.23 2.52
CA PHE A 195 11.81 -8.00 1.43
C PHE A 195 12.12 -8.88 0.21
N ALA A 196 11.08 -9.12 -0.58
CA ALA A 196 11.16 -9.68 -1.92
C ALA A 196 11.20 -8.57 -2.98
N ASP A 197 11.70 -8.89 -4.18
CA ASP A 197 11.78 -7.90 -5.26
C ASP A 197 10.41 -7.31 -5.61
N ASP A 198 9.34 -8.11 -5.53
CA ASP A 198 7.98 -7.64 -5.80
C ASP A 198 7.50 -6.59 -4.77
N ASP A 199 7.93 -6.66 -3.51
CA ASP A 199 7.62 -5.63 -2.51
C ASP A 199 8.19 -4.25 -2.92
N VAL A 200 9.38 -4.23 -3.56
CA VAL A 200 9.98 -2.98 -4.09
C VAL A 200 9.19 -2.46 -5.29
N LEU A 201 8.78 -3.36 -6.19
CA LEU A 201 7.97 -2.99 -7.35
C LEU A 201 6.59 -2.46 -6.91
N ASP A 202 6.00 -3.06 -5.89
CA ASP A 202 4.74 -2.65 -5.27
C ASP A 202 4.89 -1.23 -4.68
N ALA A 203 5.92 -0.97 -3.86
CA ALA A 203 6.20 0.38 -3.34
C ALA A 203 6.35 1.43 -4.46
N ILE A 204 7.04 1.11 -5.56
CA ILE A 204 7.18 2.01 -6.70
C ILE A 204 5.82 2.25 -7.39
N ALA A 205 5.01 1.21 -7.60
CA ALA A 205 3.69 1.36 -8.20
C ALA A 205 2.75 2.24 -7.34
N LEU A 206 2.85 2.13 -6.02
CA LEU A 206 2.14 3.03 -5.09
C LEU A 206 2.62 4.48 -5.23
N ALA A 207 3.90 4.72 -5.47
CA ALA A 207 4.41 6.08 -5.74
C ALA A 207 3.85 6.66 -7.06
N MET A 208 3.64 5.81 -8.08
CA MET A 208 2.94 6.22 -9.31
C MET A 208 1.48 6.60 -9.05
N THR A 209 0.81 5.86 -8.15
CA THR A 209 -0.56 6.20 -7.70
C THR A 209 -0.58 7.53 -6.95
N ALA A 210 0.43 7.78 -6.10
CA ALA A 210 0.60 9.04 -5.38
C ALA A 210 0.78 10.23 -6.35
N ALA A 211 1.58 10.05 -7.41
CA ALA A 211 1.76 11.05 -8.46
C ALA A 211 0.43 11.32 -9.20
N ALA A 212 -0.27 10.25 -9.60
CA ALA A 212 -1.57 10.36 -10.25
C ALA A 212 -2.61 11.08 -9.37
N ARG A 213 -2.60 10.90 -8.04
CA ARG A 213 -3.49 11.65 -7.12
C ARG A 213 -3.22 13.15 -7.17
N ILE A 214 -1.95 13.56 -7.13
CA ILE A 214 -1.58 14.98 -7.19
C ILE A 214 -1.95 15.62 -8.53
N GLU A 215 -1.94 14.83 -9.60
CA GLU A 215 -2.34 15.26 -10.94
C GLU A 215 -3.85 15.16 -11.20
N GLY A 216 -4.64 14.71 -10.22
CA GLY A 216 -6.09 14.54 -10.37
C GLY A 216 -6.51 13.39 -11.29
N ARG A 217 -5.61 12.44 -11.56
CA ARG A 217 -5.82 11.28 -12.44
C ARG A 217 -6.11 9.98 -11.69
N ALA A 218 -5.76 9.89 -10.40
CA ALA A 218 -6.05 8.71 -9.59
C ALA A 218 -7.55 8.57 -9.32
N THR A 219 -8.04 7.33 -9.29
CA THR A 219 -9.41 7.02 -8.90
C THR A 219 -9.47 6.70 -7.41
N ARG A 220 -10.46 7.28 -6.73
CA ARG A 220 -10.78 7.00 -5.34
C ARG A 220 -11.92 5.98 -5.27
N LEU A 221 -11.69 4.85 -4.60
CA LEU A 221 -12.67 3.79 -4.40
C LEU A 221 -13.33 3.91 -3.02
N GLY A 222 -14.62 3.56 -2.95
CA GLY A 222 -15.40 3.62 -1.71
C GLY A 222 -16.56 4.62 -1.77
N ASP A 223 -17.33 4.65 -0.69
CA ASP A 223 -18.58 5.45 -0.55
C ASP A 223 -18.40 6.70 0.33
N GLY A 224 -17.17 6.95 0.80
CA GLY A 224 -16.87 8.06 1.70
C GLY A 224 -17.24 7.80 3.16
N ALA A 225 -17.66 6.58 3.51
CA ALA A 225 -17.90 6.21 4.90
C ALA A 225 -16.65 6.39 5.76
N ARG A 226 -16.86 6.82 7.00
CA ARG A 226 -15.81 7.03 8.00
C ARG A 226 -15.92 5.96 9.08
N ASP A 227 -14.77 5.59 9.64
CA ASP A 227 -14.76 4.75 10.83
C ASP A 227 -15.01 5.56 12.12
N ALA A 228 -15.00 4.86 13.27
CA ALA A 228 -15.18 5.44 14.59
C ALA A 228 -14.13 6.53 14.96
N ARG A 229 -13.02 6.63 14.23
CA ARG A 229 -11.98 7.66 14.41
C ARG A 229 -12.11 8.81 13.42
N GLY A 230 -13.12 8.79 12.56
CA GLY A 230 -13.31 9.78 11.51
C GLY A 230 -12.43 9.56 10.27
N LEU A 231 -11.69 8.45 10.18
CA LEU A 231 -10.89 8.13 9.00
C LEU A 231 -11.79 7.64 7.88
N VAL A 232 -11.66 8.22 6.69
CA VAL A 232 -12.40 7.76 5.51
C VAL A 232 -11.85 6.41 5.06
N MET A 233 -12.74 5.45 4.82
CA MET A 233 -12.39 4.13 4.29
C MET A 233 -12.38 4.18 2.76
N GLU A 234 -11.19 4.26 2.18
CA GLU A 234 -10.98 4.45 0.74
C GLU A 234 -9.76 3.68 0.24
N ILE A 235 -9.72 3.39 -1.05
CA ILE A 235 -8.52 2.87 -1.73
C ILE A 235 -8.25 3.73 -2.96
N TRP A 236 -7.03 4.17 -3.16
CA TRP A 236 -6.59 4.90 -4.34
C TRP A 236 -6.00 3.96 -5.39
N ALA A 237 -6.30 4.22 -6.67
CA ALA A 237 -5.87 3.46 -7.84
C ALA A 237 -5.44 4.38 -8.99
#